data_AF-A0A8J4E1P6-F1
#
_entry.id   AF-A0A8J4E1P6-F1
#
_cell.length_a   1.000
_cell.length_b   1.000
_cell.length_c   1.000
_cell.angle_alpha   90.00
_cell.angle_beta   90.00
_cell.angle_gamma   90.00
#
_symmetry.space_group_name_H-M   'P 1'
#
loop_
_entity.id
_entity.type
_entity.pdbx_description
1 polymer ?
#
loop_
_entity_poly.entity_id
_entity_poly.type
_entity_poly.pdbx_seq_one_letter_code
_entity_poly.pdbx_strand_id
1 'polypeptide(L)'
;MLADGLVLTREQATTAPRGRGRPAKVFALTDAGREGLPHTYDDLASAALRWIASRSGPEAVAAFAANQVAGLEERCRTAMAEAGADPIARAEALARALTAEGYAAGATTIATGGQLCQHHCPVAHVAAEFPQLCEAETRVISRLVGTHVQRLATIANGDGVCTTHIPRRNLSNRTVRTTRD
;
A
#
# COMPACT_ATOMS: atom_id res chain seq x y z
N MET A 1 24.34 11.12 2.62
CA MET A 1 23.31 10.20 2.07
C MET A 1 23.86 9.28 0.99
N LEU A 2 24.28 9.76 -0.20
CA LEU A 2 24.86 8.88 -1.25
C LEU A 2 26.20 8.27 -0.82
N ALA A 3 27.09 9.08 -0.25
CA ALA A 3 28.39 8.63 0.26
C ALA A 3 28.26 7.67 1.45
N ASP A 4 27.15 7.76 2.19
CA ASP A 4 26.84 6.93 3.36
C ASP A 4 26.04 5.67 2.99
N GLY A 5 25.81 5.42 1.69
CA GLY A 5 25.06 4.26 1.21
C GLY A 5 23.56 4.28 1.55
N LEU A 6 23.01 5.42 2.01
CA LEU A 6 21.60 5.57 2.38
C LEU A 6 20.69 5.77 1.15
N VAL A 7 21.26 6.09 -0.01
CA VAL A 7 20.52 6.37 -1.23
C VAL A 7 21.30 5.80 -2.41
N LEU A 8 20.63 5.08 -3.32
CA LEU A 8 21.20 4.66 -4.60
C LEU A 8 20.82 5.66 -5.68
N THR A 9 21.75 5.85 -6.62
CA THR A 9 21.44 6.58 -7.86
C THR A 9 20.95 5.59 -8.90
N ARG A 10 19.85 5.92 -9.57
CA ARG A 10 19.34 5.17 -10.72
C ARG A 10 19.31 6.08 -11.94
N GLU A 11 19.71 5.54 -13.08
CA GLU A 11 19.50 6.20 -14.37
C GLU A 11 18.04 6.06 -14.80
N GLN A 12 17.42 7.18 -15.17
CA GLN A 12 16.09 7.17 -15.73
C GLN A 12 16.19 6.95 -17.24
N ALA A 13 15.64 5.84 -17.72
CA ALA A 13 15.46 5.63 -19.15
C ALA A 13 14.43 6.66 -19.68
N THR A 14 14.88 7.57 -20.55
CA THR A 14 14.00 8.57 -21.18
C THR A 14 13.70 8.17 -22.62
N THR A 15 12.42 8.06 -22.97
CA THR A 15 11.95 7.78 -24.34
C THR A 15 11.90 9.02 -25.24
N ALA A 16 12.12 10.22 -24.68
CA ALA A 16 12.11 11.49 -25.41
C ALA A 16 13.54 11.97 -25.74
N PRO A 17 13.73 12.73 -26.85
CA PRO A 17 15.03 13.29 -27.19
C PRO A 17 15.52 14.23 -26.08
N ARG A 18 16.75 13.99 -25.62
CA ARG A 18 17.37 14.76 -24.53
C ARG A 18 17.60 16.20 -24.96
N GLY A 19 17.00 17.15 -24.25
CA GLY A 19 17.33 18.57 -24.36
C GLY A 19 18.74 18.88 -23.83
N ARG A 20 19.24 20.10 -24.09
CA ARG A 20 20.53 20.56 -23.55
C ARG A 20 20.41 20.83 -22.04
N GLY A 21 21.25 20.20 -21.21
CA GLY A 21 21.28 20.41 -19.76
C GLY A 21 21.97 19.28 -18.97
N ARG A 22 22.18 19.49 -17.66
CA ARG A 22 22.71 18.47 -16.74
C ARG A 22 21.72 17.29 -16.64
N PRO A 23 22.17 16.02 -16.72
CA PRO A 23 21.27 14.87 -16.61
C PRO A 23 20.46 14.89 -15.31
N ALA A 24 19.16 14.64 -15.38
CA ALA A 24 18.35 14.37 -14.20
C ALA A 24 18.86 13.08 -13.53
N LYS A 25 19.24 13.17 -12.26
CA LYS A 25 19.59 12.00 -11.44
C LYS A 25 18.36 11.60 -10.64
N VAL A 26 18.00 10.32 -10.69
CA VAL A 26 16.94 9.76 -9.84
C VAL A 26 17.60 9.05 -8.67
N PHE A 27 17.03 9.25 -7.49
CA PHE A 27 17.52 8.71 -6.24
C PHE A 27 16.46 7.79 -5.65
N ALA A 28 16.89 6.67 -5.09
CA ALA A 28 16.04 5.74 -4.34
C ALA A 28 16.69 5.43 -2.99
N LEU A 29 15.92 5.37 -1.91
CA LEU A 29 16.44 4.97 -0.60
C LEU A 29 16.88 3.51 -0.64
N THR A 30 18.05 3.23 -0.06
CA THR A 30 18.46 1.86 0.30
C THR A 30 17.71 1.39 1.54
N ASP A 31 17.83 0.11 1.86
CA ASP A 31 17.33 -0.44 3.13
C ASP A 31 18.00 0.27 4.31
N ALA A 32 19.33 0.42 4.28
CA ALA A 32 20.09 1.21 5.26
C ALA A 32 19.61 2.68 5.35
N GLY A 33 19.21 3.27 4.21
CA GLY A 33 18.63 4.60 4.16
C GLY A 33 17.26 4.73 4.79
N ARG A 34 16.48 3.64 4.80
CA ARG A 34 15.21 3.55 5.50
C ARG A 34 15.43 3.28 7.00
N GLU A 35 16.44 2.47 7.33
CA GLU A 35 16.83 2.08 8.69
C GLU A 35 17.54 3.17 9.51
N GLY A 36 18.13 4.18 8.86
CA GLY A 36 18.88 5.26 9.52
C GLY A 36 18.03 6.34 10.19
N LEU A 37 16.70 6.25 10.12
CA LEU A 37 15.77 7.17 10.79
C LEU A 37 15.43 6.61 12.18
N PRO A 38 15.26 7.43 13.23
CA PRO A 38 15.12 6.92 14.60
C PRO A 38 13.89 5.99 14.77
N HIS A 39 14.14 4.69 14.97
CA HIS A 39 13.16 3.59 15.09
C HIS A 39 12.72 3.26 16.52
N THR A 40 12.99 4.13 17.50
CA THR A 40 12.67 3.84 18.91
C THR A 40 11.19 3.59 19.16
N TYR A 41 10.31 4.15 18.32
CA TYR A 41 8.87 3.90 18.37
C TYR A 41 8.48 2.53 17.79
N ASP A 42 9.17 2.08 16.74
CA ASP A 42 8.92 0.78 16.12
C ASP A 42 9.33 -0.35 17.07
N ASP A 43 10.45 -0.20 17.77
CA ASP A 43 10.90 -1.16 18.79
C ASP A 43 9.88 -1.30 19.92
N LEU A 44 9.35 -0.18 20.41
CA LEU A 44 8.31 -0.17 21.44
C LEU A 44 7.02 -0.83 20.93
N ALA A 45 6.60 -0.51 19.72
CA ALA A 45 5.41 -1.10 19.11
C ALA A 45 5.55 -2.61 18.91
N SER A 46 6.68 -3.07 18.37
CA SER A 46 6.98 -4.50 18.21
C SER A 46 7.05 -5.22 19.56
N ALA A 47 7.65 -4.60 20.59
CA ALA A 47 7.66 -5.17 21.94
C ALA A 47 6.24 -5.31 22.52
N ALA A 48 5.38 -4.32 22.32
CA ALA A 48 3.98 -4.38 22.76
C ALA A 48 3.21 -5.49 22.03
N LEU A 49 3.37 -5.62 20.71
CA LEU A 49 2.74 -6.68 19.93
C LEU A 49 3.25 -8.08 20.30
N ARG A 50 4.57 -8.24 20.53
CA ARG A 50 5.13 -9.48 21.08
C ARG A 50 4.50 -9.84 22.42
N TRP A 51 4.32 -8.86 23.29
CA TRP A 51 3.69 -9.08 24.59
C TRP A 51 2.23 -9.52 24.45
N ILE A 52 1.46 -8.87 23.57
CA ILE A 52 0.08 -9.27 23.24
C ILE A 52 0.05 -10.70 22.71
N ALA A 53 0.91 -11.02 21.74
CA ALA A 53 1.02 -12.35 21.17
C ALA A 53 1.34 -13.40 22.23
N SER A 54 2.25 -13.09 23.16
CA SER A 54 2.67 -14.01 24.23
C SER A 54 1.57 -14.32 25.24
N ARG A 55 0.65 -13.37 25.48
CA ARG A 55 -0.40 -13.49 26.52
C ARG A 55 -1.76 -13.89 25.98
N SER A 56 -2.08 -13.44 24.78
CA SER A 56 -3.43 -13.52 24.21
C SER A 56 -3.46 -14.19 22.83
N GLY A 57 -2.30 -14.64 22.34
CA GLY A 57 -2.18 -15.37 21.08
C GLY A 57 -2.23 -14.49 19.82
N PRO A 58 -2.05 -15.10 18.64
CA PRO A 58 -1.98 -14.40 17.36
C PRO A 58 -3.31 -13.73 16.96
N GLU A 59 -4.45 -14.26 17.39
CA GLU A 59 -5.77 -13.66 17.11
C GLU A 59 -5.94 -12.29 17.78
N ALA A 60 -5.35 -12.10 18.97
CA ALA A 60 -5.36 -10.80 19.64
C ALA A 60 -4.54 -9.76 18.86
N VAL A 61 -3.44 -10.18 18.21
CA VAL A 61 -2.66 -9.33 17.31
C VAL A 61 -3.48 -8.99 16.07
N ALA A 62 -4.21 -9.95 15.49
CA ALA A 62 -5.10 -9.70 14.36
C ALA A 62 -6.23 -8.72 14.70
N ALA A 63 -6.84 -8.86 15.88
CA ALA A 63 -7.86 -7.94 16.39
C ALA A 63 -7.29 -6.54 16.62
N PHE A 64 -6.09 -6.44 17.21
CA PHE A 64 -5.39 -5.17 17.36
C PHE A 64 -5.12 -4.52 16.01
N ALA A 65 -4.60 -5.27 15.04
CA ALA A 65 -4.33 -4.78 13.68
C ALA A 65 -5.61 -4.27 13.01
N ALA A 66 -6.72 -5.00 13.14
CA ALA A 66 -8.02 -4.58 12.62
C ALA A 66 -8.50 -3.27 13.27
N ASN A 67 -8.34 -3.12 14.59
CA ASN A 67 -8.70 -1.90 15.30
C ASN A 67 -7.83 -0.70 14.86
N GLN A 68 -6.52 -0.91 14.69
CA GLN A 68 -5.60 0.13 14.23
C GLN A 68 -5.99 0.69 12.86
N VAL A 69 -6.32 -0.19 11.90
CA VAL A 69 -6.69 0.25 10.54
C VAL A 69 -8.12 0.78 10.45
N ALA A 70 -8.99 0.51 11.43
CA ALA A 70 -10.38 1.00 11.41
C ALA A 70 -10.44 2.54 11.45
N GLY A 71 -9.58 3.18 12.25
CA GLY A 71 -9.49 4.63 12.29
C GLY A 71 -9.00 5.23 10.96
N LEU A 72 -8.03 4.58 10.32
CA LEU A 72 -7.56 4.95 8.98
C LEU A 72 -8.66 4.78 7.93
N GLU A 73 -9.41 3.67 8.00
CA GLU A 73 -10.51 3.38 7.09
C GLU A 73 -11.57 4.48 7.14
N GLU A 74 -11.95 4.94 8.33
CA GLU A 74 -12.96 6.00 8.47
C GLU A 74 -12.48 7.31 7.83
N ARG A 75 -11.27 7.76 8.13
CA ARG A 75 -10.70 8.99 7.54
C ARG A 75 -10.61 8.91 6.03
N CYS A 76 -10.15 7.76 5.50
CA CYS A 76 -10.10 7.53 4.06
C CYS A 76 -11.51 7.53 3.44
N ARG A 77 -12.49 6.89 4.10
CA ARG A 77 -13.88 6.86 3.65
C ARG A 77 -14.47 8.27 3.54
N THR A 78 -14.24 9.11 4.56
CA THR A 78 -14.65 10.52 4.52
C THR A 78 -13.97 11.26 3.37
N ALA A 79 -12.65 11.13 3.20
CA ALA A 79 -11.91 11.79 2.13
C ALA A 79 -12.32 11.32 0.72
N MET A 80 -12.88 10.12 0.60
CA MET A 80 -13.34 9.51 -0.64
C MET A 80 -14.85 9.65 -0.86
N ALA A 81 -15.57 10.47 -0.09
CA ALA A 81 -17.04 10.56 -0.14
C ALA A 81 -17.59 10.90 -1.54
N GLU A 82 -16.85 11.70 -2.32
CA GLU A 82 -17.22 12.10 -3.67
C GLU A 82 -16.75 11.11 -4.75
N ALA A 83 -15.95 10.10 -4.37
CA ALA A 83 -15.52 9.08 -5.31
C ALA A 83 -16.72 8.18 -5.66
N GLY A 84 -17.03 8.10 -6.96
CA GLY A 84 -18.10 7.26 -7.48
C GLY A 84 -17.89 5.75 -7.23
N ALA A 85 -18.66 4.92 -7.92
CA ALA A 85 -18.64 3.46 -7.72
C ALA A 85 -17.56 2.72 -8.53
N ASP A 86 -16.86 3.41 -9.45
CA ASP A 86 -15.81 2.79 -10.27
C ASP A 86 -14.57 2.45 -9.42
N PRO A 87 -14.14 1.18 -9.35
CA PRO A 87 -12.98 0.77 -8.55
C PRO A 87 -11.70 1.52 -8.88
N ILE A 88 -11.44 1.88 -10.14
CA ILE A 88 -10.21 2.59 -10.50
C ILE A 88 -10.26 4.03 -9.98
N ALA A 89 -11.36 4.75 -10.22
CA ALA A 89 -11.55 6.10 -9.66
C ALA A 89 -11.48 6.10 -8.12
N ARG A 90 -12.02 5.07 -7.47
CA ARG A 90 -11.91 4.90 -6.01
C ARG A 90 -10.48 4.64 -5.57
N ALA A 91 -9.70 3.87 -6.32
CA ALA A 91 -8.29 3.64 -6.00
C ALA A 91 -7.45 4.92 -6.11
N GLU A 92 -7.74 5.78 -7.09
CA GLU A 92 -7.10 7.10 -7.22
C GLU A 92 -7.46 8.02 -6.05
N ALA A 93 -8.73 8.03 -5.63
CA ALA A 93 -9.16 8.77 -4.44
C ALA A 93 -8.51 8.23 -3.16
N LEU A 94 -8.42 6.90 -3.04
CA LEU A 94 -7.74 6.23 -1.92
C LEU A 94 -6.25 6.56 -1.88
N ALA A 95 -5.57 6.59 -3.03
CA ALA A 95 -4.15 6.97 -3.10
C ALA A 95 -3.92 8.39 -2.56
N ARG A 96 -4.81 9.33 -2.88
CA ARG A 96 -4.74 10.70 -2.32
C ARG A 96 -4.97 10.71 -0.81
N ALA A 97 -5.96 9.98 -0.32
CA ALA A 97 -6.25 9.87 1.12
C ALA A 97 -5.07 9.23 1.88
N LEU A 98 -4.54 8.10 1.40
CA LEU A 98 -3.38 7.44 1.99
C LEU A 98 -2.12 8.32 1.96
N THR A 99 -1.95 9.16 0.93
CA THR A 99 -0.84 10.13 0.89
C THR A 99 -0.95 11.16 2.00
N ALA A 100 -2.16 11.65 2.32
CA ALA A 100 -2.37 12.54 3.46
C ALA A 100 -2.08 11.86 4.80
N GLU A 101 -2.20 10.53 4.86
CA GLU A 101 -1.88 9.69 6.02
C GLU A 101 -0.39 9.26 6.04
N GLY A 102 0.43 9.77 5.13
CA GLY A 102 1.87 9.56 5.10
C GLY A 102 2.36 8.33 4.31
N TYR A 103 1.50 7.65 3.55
CA TYR A 103 1.90 6.45 2.78
C TYR A 103 2.59 6.74 1.45
N ALA A 104 2.67 8.01 1.02
CA ALA A 104 3.21 8.40 -0.29
C ALA A 104 2.67 7.49 -1.42
N ALA A 105 1.35 7.55 -1.64
CA ALA A 105 0.64 6.58 -2.45
C ALA A 105 0.25 7.13 -3.83
N GLY A 106 0.19 6.25 -4.82
CA GLY A 106 -0.28 6.56 -6.17
C GLY A 106 -1.14 5.41 -6.71
N ALA A 107 -2.06 5.72 -7.61
CA ALA A 107 -2.81 4.70 -8.34
C ALA A 107 -2.71 4.94 -9.84
N THR A 108 -2.62 3.87 -10.61
CA THR A 108 -2.56 3.90 -12.07
C THR A 108 -3.44 2.83 -12.68
N THR A 109 -3.94 3.08 -13.89
CA THR A 109 -4.62 2.05 -14.69
C THR A 109 -3.58 1.16 -15.37
N ILE A 110 -3.82 -0.15 -15.35
CA ILE A 110 -3.03 -1.17 -16.05
C ILE A 110 -3.96 -2.05 -16.90
N ALA A 111 -3.40 -2.89 -17.78
CA ALA A 111 -4.20 -3.71 -18.71
C ALA A 111 -5.28 -4.57 -18.02
N THR A 112 -4.98 -5.09 -16.82
CA THR A 112 -5.85 -6.00 -16.06
C THR A 112 -6.68 -5.30 -14.98
N GLY A 113 -6.57 -3.97 -14.80
CA GLY A 113 -6.97 -3.39 -13.53
C GLY A 113 -6.60 -1.94 -13.28
N GLY A 114 -6.74 -1.57 -12.03
CA GLY A 114 -5.93 -0.55 -11.39
C GLY A 114 -4.77 -1.19 -10.61
N GLN A 115 -3.78 -0.38 -10.30
CA GLN A 115 -2.69 -0.72 -9.39
C GLN A 115 -2.53 0.43 -8.39
N LEU A 116 -2.65 0.11 -7.10
CA LEU A 116 -2.37 1.02 -6.00
C LEU A 116 -0.97 0.73 -5.47
N CYS A 117 -0.12 1.74 -5.44
CA CYS A 117 1.25 1.67 -4.95
C CYS A 117 1.41 2.57 -3.72
N GLN A 118 2.07 2.06 -2.67
CA GLN A 118 2.46 2.85 -1.50
C GLN A 118 3.98 2.83 -1.40
N HIS A 119 4.61 3.99 -1.56
CA HIS A 119 6.07 4.13 -1.55
C HIS A 119 6.63 4.29 -0.13
N HIS A 120 5.76 4.49 0.85
CA HIS A 120 6.08 4.51 2.26
C HIS A 120 5.00 3.74 3.03
N CYS A 121 5.41 2.99 4.05
CA CYS A 121 4.51 2.31 4.96
C CYS A 121 4.95 2.68 6.39
N PRO A 122 4.17 3.48 7.13
CA PRO A 122 4.55 3.97 8.46
C PRO A 122 4.80 2.88 9.50
N VAL A 123 4.35 1.65 9.23
CA VAL A 123 4.48 0.51 10.14
C VAL A 123 5.26 -0.64 9.49
N ALA A 124 6.04 -0.38 8.44
CA ALA A 124 6.72 -1.43 7.66
C ALA A 124 7.58 -2.36 8.54
N HIS A 125 8.35 -1.77 9.47
CA HIS A 125 9.23 -2.53 10.36
C HIS A 125 8.44 -3.43 11.30
N VAL A 126 7.39 -2.90 11.92
CA VAL A 126 6.50 -3.67 12.80
C VAL A 126 5.75 -4.75 12.02
N ALA A 127 5.29 -4.43 10.81
CA ALA A 127 4.54 -5.35 9.96
C ALA A 127 5.40 -6.49 9.39
N ALA A 128 6.72 -6.34 9.36
CA ALA A 128 7.63 -7.43 8.99
C ALA A 128 7.58 -8.59 10.00
N GLU A 129 7.41 -8.28 11.29
CA GLU A 129 7.23 -9.28 12.34
C GLU A 129 5.74 -9.65 12.55
N PHE A 130 4.83 -8.72 12.28
CA PHE A 130 3.39 -8.89 12.47
C PHE A 130 2.59 -8.65 11.16
N PRO A 131 2.59 -9.63 10.23
CA PRO A 131 1.92 -9.52 8.92
C PRO A 131 0.41 -9.22 8.98
N GLN A 132 -0.23 -9.48 10.13
CA GLN A 132 -1.62 -9.16 10.40
C GLN A 132 -1.95 -7.68 10.12
N LEU A 133 -0.97 -6.77 10.27
CA LEU A 133 -1.09 -5.35 9.93
C LEU A 133 -1.30 -5.15 8.42
N CYS A 134 -0.46 -5.76 7.57
CA CYS A 134 -0.61 -5.69 6.11
C CYS A 134 -1.89 -6.37 5.62
N GLU A 135 -2.30 -7.46 6.26
CA GLU A 135 -3.54 -8.15 5.93
C GLU A 135 -4.77 -7.29 6.28
N ALA A 136 -4.78 -6.67 7.45
CA ALA A 136 -5.85 -5.78 7.89
C ALA A 136 -5.98 -4.58 6.95
N GLU A 137 -4.87 -3.95 6.57
CA GLU A 137 -4.82 -2.90 5.57
C GLU A 137 -5.37 -3.37 4.22
N THR A 138 -4.97 -4.57 3.75
CA THR A 138 -5.45 -5.12 2.48
C THR A 138 -6.97 -5.32 2.49
N ARG A 139 -7.54 -5.78 3.61
CA ARG A 139 -9.00 -5.90 3.78
C ARG A 139 -9.69 -4.53 3.74
N VAL A 140 -9.10 -3.51 4.36
CA VAL A 140 -9.60 -2.12 4.30
C VAL A 140 -9.58 -1.60 2.87
N ILE A 141 -8.46 -1.77 2.15
CA ILE A 141 -8.34 -1.36 0.75
C ILE A 141 -9.44 -2.02 -0.09
N SER A 142 -9.65 -3.34 0.07
CA SER A 142 -10.72 -4.04 -0.65
C SER A 142 -12.10 -3.41 -0.42
N ARG A 143 -12.45 -3.12 0.84
CA ARG A 143 -13.72 -2.47 1.18
C ARG A 143 -13.83 -1.07 0.61
N LEU A 144 -12.78 -0.26 0.76
CA LEU A 144 -12.76 1.13 0.30
C LEU A 144 -12.81 1.22 -1.21
N VAL A 145 -12.15 0.33 -1.94
CA VAL A 145 -12.17 0.32 -3.41
C VAL A 145 -13.44 -0.36 -3.96
N GLY A 146 -14.14 -1.15 -3.14
CA GLY A 146 -15.43 -1.75 -3.49
C GLY A 146 -15.32 -2.95 -4.42
N THR A 147 -14.18 -3.65 -4.37
CA THR A 147 -13.96 -4.92 -5.07
C THR A 147 -12.83 -5.71 -4.37
N HIS A 148 -12.67 -6.98 -4.72
CA HIS A 148 -11.54 -7.77 -4.26
C HIS A 148 -10.22 -7.13 -4.74
N VAL A 149 -9.17 -7.22 -3.94
CA VAL A 149 -7.83 -6.75 -4.32
C VAL A 149 -6.79 -7.81 -3.96
N GLN A 150 -5.69 -7.82 -4.70
CA GLN A 150 -4.58 -8.73 -4.47
C GLN A 150 -3.32 -7.95 -4.12
N ARG A 151 -2.76 -8.18 -2.94
CA ARG A 151 -1.44 -7.65 -2.56
C ARG A 151 -0.37 -8.45 -3.31
N LEU A 152 0.44 -7.76 -4.11
CA LEU A 152 1.50 -8.35 -4.95
C LEU A 152 2.89 -8.21 -4.32
N ALA A 153 3.11 -7.11 -3.60
CA ALA A 153 4.39 -6.77 -2.97
C ALA A 153 4.13 -5.95 -1.70
N THR A 154 5.01 -6.05 -0.71
CA THR A 154 4.95 -5.30 0.54
C THR A 154 6.33 -4.89 1.01
N ILE A 155 6.47 -3.64 1.45
CA ILE A 155 7.70 -3.15 2.08
C ILE A 155 8.07 -3.98 3.31
N ALA A 156 7.07 -4.46 4.06
CA ALA A 156 7.26 -5.36 5.20
C ALA A 156 7.97 -6.68 4.84
N ASN A 157 7.85 -7.15 3.59
CA ASN A 157 8.55 -8.34 3.09
C ASN A 157 9.88 -8.00 2.40
N GLY A 158 10.36 -6.75 2.50
CA GLY A 158 11.59 -6.28 1.87
C GLY A 158 11.42 -5.77 0.44
N ASP A 159 10.19 -5.62 -0.07
CA ASP A 159 9.98 -5.00 -1.38
C ASP A 159 10.21 -3.48 -1.34
N GLY A 160 10.59 -2.88 -2.47
CA GLY A 160 10.79 -1.43 -2.55
C GLY A 160 9.50 -0.58 -2.51
N VAL A 161 8.32 -1.22 -2.67
CA VAL A 161 7.01 -0.58 -2.75
C VAL A 161 5.92 -1.59 -2.40
N CYS A 162 4.89 -1.18 -1.63
CA CYS A 162 3.70 -2.01 -1.50
C CYS A 162 2.88 -1.89 -2.78
N THR A 163 2.49 -3.00 -3.39
CA THR A 163 1.70 -3.00 -4.64
C THR A 163 0.44 -3.82 -4.44
N THR A 164 -0.72 -3.20 -4.70
CA THR A 164 -2.03 -3.84 -4.64
C THR A 164 -2.71 -3.76 -6.01
N HIS A 165 -3.04 -4.92 -6.58
CA HIS A 165 -3.80 -5.03 -7.82
C HIS A 165 -5.29 -4.95 -7.55
N ILE A 166 -5.98 -4.17 -8.37
CA ILE A 166 -7.44 -3.99 -8.36
C ILE A 166 -7.96 -4.49 -9.70
N PRO A 167 -8.65 -5.63 -9.78
CA PRO A 167 -9.12 -6.18 -11.04
C PRO A 167 -10.17 -5.28 -11.69
N ARG A 168 -10.17 -5.20 -13.02
CA ARG A 168 -11.31 -4.61 -13.75
C ARG A 168 -12.55 -5.47 -13.49
N ARG A 169 -13.69 -4.84 -13.24
CA ARG A 169 -14.98 -5.55 -13.20
C ARG A 169 -15.24 -6.13 -14.60
N ASN A 170 -15.06 -7.43 -14.77
CA ASN A 170 -15.55 -8.12 -15.95
C ASN A 170 -17.08 -8.10 -15.88
N LEU A 171 -17.73 -7.31 -16.74
CA LEU A 171 -19.20 -7.31 -16.91
C LEU A 171 -19.74 -8.60 -17.57
N SER A 172 -18.98 -9.70 -17.55
CA SER A 172 -19.39 -10.99 -18.11
C SER A 172 -20.15 -11.81 -17.08
N ASN A 173 -21.33 -11.33 -16.69
CA ASN A 173 -22.38 -12.24 -16.26
C ASN A 173 -23.66 -11.91 -17.03
N ARG A 174 -23.62 -12.17 -18.35
CA ARG A 174 -24.81 -12.22 -19.18
C ARG A 174 -25.54 -13.49 -18.76
N THR A 175 -26.50 -13.37 -17.86
CA THR A 175 -27.42 -14.44 -17.47
C THR A 175 -27.97 -15.07 -18.74
N VAL A 176 -27.54 -16.28 -19.08
CA VAL A 176 -28.14 -17.05 -20.16
C VAL A 176 -29.54 -17.43 -19.67
N ARG A 177 -30.53 -16.66 -20.10
CA ARG A 177 -31.94 -16.98 -19.91
C ARG A 177 -32.24 -18.15 -20.87
N THR A 178 -32.20 -19.37 -20.36
CA THR A 178 -32.74 -20.54 -21.07
C THR A 178 -34.26 -20.40 -21.11
N THR A 179 -34.80 -19.92 -22.22
CA THR A 179 -36.21 -20.13 -22.59
C THR A 179 -36.36 -21.60 -22.95
N ARG A 180 -37.09 -22.35 -22.11
CA ARG A 180 -37.64 -23.66 -22.48
C ARG A 180 -39.04 -23.43 -23.03
N ASP A 181 -39.22 -23.83 -24.28
CA ASP A 181 -40.52 -24.09 -24.91
C ASP A 181 -41.18 -25.35 -24.31
#